data_AF-A0A7X2LL34-F1
#
_entry.id   AF-A0A7X2LL34-F1
#
_cell.length_a   1.000
_cell.length_b   1.000
_cell.length_c   1.000
_cell.angle_alpha   90.00
_cell.angle_beta   90.00
_cell.angle_gamma   90.00
#
_symmetry.space_group_name_H-M   'P 1'
#
loop_
_entity.id
_entity.type
_entity.pdbx_description
1 polymer ?
#
loop_
_entity_poly.entity_id
_entity_poly.type
_entity_poly.pdbx_seq_one_letter_code
_entity_poly.pdbx_strand_id
1 'polypeptide(L)'
;GFNLGPSSPELQLGVLGTCVTHIFEIQAALLQVPLDSISVDVRGTIDPRAGQPGHEATPIWPHDIRYEVQVQSSADDAQLQTLFDAV
;
A
#
# COMPACT_ATOMS: atom_id res chain seq x y z
N GLY A 1 -5.64 -12.13 -19.45
CA GLY A 1 -5.56 -13.43 -18.76
C GLY A 1 -6.90 -14.14 -18.81
N PHE A 2 -7.09 -15.20 -18.01
CA PHE A 2 -8.36 -15.97 -17.93
C PHE A 2 -9.23 -15.61 -16.72
N ASN A 3 -8.91 -14.53 -15.99
CA ASN A 3 -9.65 -14.06 -14.80
C ASN A 3 -9.79 -15.10 -13.68
N LEU A 4 -8.78 -15.94 -13.48
CA LEU A 4 -8.74 -16.96 -12.41
C LEU A 4 -8.20 -16.44 -11.08
N GLY A 5 -7.89 -15.15 -11.00
CA GLY A 5 -7.27 -14.50 -9.86
C GLY A 5 -6.43 -13.29 -10.27
N PRO A 6 -5.85 -12.58 -9.29
CA PRO A 6 -4.93 -11.48 -9.55
C PRO A 6 -3.66 -11.98 -10.25
N SER A 7 -3.16 -11.15 -11.16
CA SER A 7 -1.86 -11.30 -11.80
C SER A 7 -0.72 -11.07 -10.81
N SER A 8 0.51 -11.48 -11.18
CA SER A 8 1.69 -11.26 -10.34
C SER A 8 1.92 -9.77 -9.97
N PRO A 9 1.78 -8.81 -10.90
CA PRO A 9 1.84 -7.38 -10.55
C PRO A 9 0.76 -6.92 -9.57
N GLU A 10 -0.47 -7.40 -9.71
CA GLU A 10 -1.58 -7.07 -8.80
C GLU A 10 -1.34 -7.66 -7.40
N LEU A 11 -0.81 -8.89 -7.33
CA LEU A 11 -0.39 -9.50 -6.06
C LEU A 11 0.73 -8.70 -5.38
N GLN A 12 1.67 -8.16 -6.14
CA GLN A 12 2.74 -7.33 -5.58
C GLN A 12 2.17 -6.07 -4.89
N LEU A 13 1.18 -5.41 -5.50
CA LEU A 13 0.49 -4.28 -4.87
C LEU A 13 -0.27 -4.71 -3.61
N GLY A 14 -0.90 -5.89 -3.62
CA GLY A 14 -1.54 -6.47 -2.43
C GLY A 14 -0.56 -6.72 -1.29
N VAL A 15 0.63 -7.26 -1.59
CA VAL A 15 1.71 -7.46 -0.60
C VAL A 15 2.16 -6.12 -0.02
N LEU A 16 2.34 -5.09 -0.84
CA LEU A 16 2.67 -3.75 -0.36
C LEU A 16 1.61 -3.21 0.60
N GLY A 17 0.33 -3.39 0.30
CA GLY A 17 -0.77 -3.00 1.19
C GLY A 17 -0.65 -3.67 2.56
N THR A 18 -0.45 -4.99 2.59
CA THR A 18 -0.26 -5.76 3.84
C THR A 18 0.99 -5.30 4.60
N CYS A 19 2.09 -5.02 3.91
CA CYS A 19 3.32 -4.52 4.56
C CYS A 19 3.06 -3.18 5.26
N VAL A 20 2.39 -2.23 4.59
CA VAL A 20 2.04 -0.93 5.19
C VAL A 20 1.13 -1.13 6.41
N THR A 21 0.08 -1.96 6.28
CA THR A 21 -0.81 -2.28 7.41
C THR A 21 -0.03 -2.79 8.63
N HIS A 22 0.82 -3.79 8.44
CA HIS A 22 1.60 -4.35 9.55
C HIS A 22 2.56 -3.33 10.16
N ILE A 23 3.17 -2.45 9.36
CA ILE A 23 4.06 -1.41 9.90
C ILE A 23 3.27 -0.48 10.83
N PHE A 24 2.09 -0.01 10.42
CA PHE A 24 1.22 0.81 11.26
C PHE A 24 0.79 0.07 12.54
N GLU A 25 0.35 -1.18 12.43
CA GLU A 25 -0.07 -1.99 13.59
C GLU A 25 1.08 -2.21 14.58
N ILE A 26 2.29 -2.50 14.09
CA ILE A 26 3.49 -2.65 14.91
C ILE A 26 3.84 -1.34 15.62
N GLN A 27 3.86 -0.21 14.90
CA GLN A 27 4.19 1.09 15.50
C GLN A 27 3.14 1.53 16.51
N ALA A 28 1.86 1.35 16.20
CA ALA A 28 0.79 1.66 17.13
C ALA A 28 0.89 0.82 18.42
N ALA A 29 1.23 -0.47 18.31
CA ALA A 29 1.49 -1.31 19.47
C ALA A 29 2.69 -0.81 20.29
N LEU A 30 3.79 -0.42 19.65
CA LEU A 30 4.98 0.11 20.35
C LEU A 30 4.68 1.45 21.06
N LEU A 31 3.92 2.33 20.42
CA LEU A 31 3.54 3.65 20.93
C LEU A 31 2.31 3.63 21.84
N GLN A 32 1.69 2.46 22.02
CA GLN A 32 0.45 2.26 22.79
C GLN A 32 -0.71 3.13 22.28
N VAL A 33 -0.79 3.31 20.96
CA VAL A 33 -1.92 3.99 20.29
C VAL A 33 -3.01 2.96 20.01
N PRO A 34 -4.24 3.13 20.54
CA PRO A 34 -5.34 2.22 20.21
C PRO A 34 -5.69 2.31 18.71
N LEU A 35 -5.81 1.17 18.04
CA LEU A 35 -6.30 1.10 16.66
C LEU A 35 -7.57 0.25 16.62
N ASP A 36 -8.68 0.84 16.20
CA ASP A 36 -9.95 0.13 16.04
C ASP A 36 -10.04 -0.52 14.65
N SER A 37 -9.56 0.20 13.62
CA SER A 37 -9.39 -0.35 12.28
C SER A 37 -8.36 0.44 11.47
N ILE A 38 -7.79 -0.22 10.45
CA ILE A 38 -6.91 0.37 9.45
C ILE A 38 -7.28 -0.16 8.06
N SER A 39 -7.29 0.73 7.08
CA SER A 39 -7.46 0.41 5.66
C SER A 39 -6.35 1.05 4.85
N VAL A 40 -5.79 0.30 3.90
CA VAL A 40 -4.74 0.77 2.99
C VAL A 40 -5.20 0.54 1.55
N ASP A 41 -5.39 1.63 0.80
CA ASP A 41 -5.65 1.60 -0.64
C ASP A 41 -4.31 1.80 -1.37
N VAL A 42 -3.85 0.80 -2.12
CA VAL A 42 -2.62 0.87 -2.91
C VAL A 42 -2.96 0.93 -4.40
N ARG A 43 -2.38 1.89 -5.11
CA ARG A 43 -2.55 2.06 -6.55
C ARG A 43 -1.20 2.11 -7.23
N GLY A 44 -1.11 1.48 -8.40
CA GLY A 44 0.03 1.57 -9.29
C GLY A 44 -0.40 1.51 -10.75
N THR A 45 0.49 1.95 -11.63
CA THR A 45 0.32 1.92 -13.08
C THR A 45 1.01 0.69 -13.65
N ILE A 46 0.31 -0.03 -14.54
CA ILE A 46 0.85 -1.14 -15.32
C ILE A 46 0.47 -0.88 -16.78
N ASP A 47 1.46 -0.80 -17.68
CA ASP A 47 1.21 -0.69 -19.11
C ASP A 47 1.36 -2.07 -19.77
N PRO A 48 0.28 -2.66 -20.32
CA PRO A 48 0.34 -3.99 -20.94
C PRO A 48 1.19 -4.04 -22.21
N ARG A 49 1.59 -2.88 -22.76
CA ARG A 49 2.44 -2.78 -23.95
C ARG A 49 3.93 -2.75 -23.59
N ALA A 50 4.28 -2.66 -22.31
CA ALA A 50 5.67 -2.56 -21.90
C ALA A 50 6.51 -3.74 -22.46
N GLY A 51 7.67 -3.42 -23.05
CA GLY A 51 8.54 -4.41 -23.71
C GLY A 51 8.08 -4.86 -25.10
N GLN A 52 6.96 -4.36 -25.62
CA GLN A 52 6.58 -4.54 -27.03
C GLN A 52 7.33 -3.56 -27.93
N PRO A 53 7.44 -3.83 -29.25
CA PRO A 53 8.06 -2.90 -30.20
C PRO A 53 7.40 -1.52 -30.15
N GLY A 54 8.20 -0.46 -30.03
CA GLY A 54 7.75 0.93 -29.85
C GLY A 54 7.41 1.33 -28.40
N HIS A 55 7.54 0.39 -27.45
CA HIS A 55 7.31 0.59 -26.01
C HIS A 55 8.50 0.13 -25.16
N GLU A 56 9.71 0.12 -25.73
CA GLU A 56 10.93 -0.36 -25.08
C GLU A 56 11.32 0.48 -23.85
N ALA A 57 10.97 1.77 -23.86
CA ALA A 57 11.19 2.67 -22.72
C ALA A 57 10.06 2.60 -21.67
N THR A 58 8.96 1.90 -21.94
CA THR A 58 7.85 1.78 -21.00
C THR A 58 8.24 0.78 -19.89
N PRO A 59 8.14 1.15 -18.59
CA PRO A 59 8.51 0.24 -17.52
C PRO A 59 7.66 -1.04 -17.52
N ILE A 60 8.32 -2.20 -17.47
CA ILE A 60 7.65 -3.52 -17.43
C ILE A 60 7.11 -3.88 -16.03
N TRP A 61 7.53 -3.13 -15.01
CA TRP A 61 7.13 -3.31 -13.62
C TRP A 61 6.06 -2.27 -13.22
N PRO A 62 5.26 -2.54 -12.17
CA PRO A 62 4.39 -1.53 -11.58
C PRO A 62 5.18 -0.27 -11.21
N HIS A 63 4.68 0.89 -11.63
CA HIS A 63 5.29 2.19 -11.36
C HIS A 63 4.21 3.19 -10.90
N ASP A 64 4.63 4.39 -10.51
CA ASP A 64 3.75 5.43 -9.95
C ASP A 64 2.89 4.92 -8.77
N ILE A 65 3.55 4.13 -7.91
CA ILE A 65 2.90 3.52 -6.76
C ILE A 65 2.60 4.60 -5.72
N ARG A 66 1.34 4.64 -5.30
CA ARG A 66 0.83 5.51 -4.23
C ARG A 66 -0.06 4.70 -3.31
N TYR A 67 -0.14 5.11 -2.06
CA TYR A 67 -1.07 4.52 -1.11
C TYR A 67 -1.76 5.59 -0.27
N GLU A 68 -2.96 5.27 0.20
CA GLU A 68 -3.73 6.06 1.15
C GLU A 68 -4.03 5.18 2.36
N VAL A 69 -3.74 5.69 3.56
CA VAL A 69 -4.02 5.00 4.82
C VAL A 69 -5.16 5.72 5.54
N GLN A 70 -6.16 4.96 5.95
CA GLN A 70 -7.25 5.44 6.77
C GLN A 70 -7.26 4.66 8.08
N VAL A 71 -7.23 5.39 9.21
CA VAL A 71 -7.21 4.82 10.55
C VAL A 71 -8.44 5.27 11.31
N GLN A 72 -9.08 4.33 11.99
CA GLN A 72 -10.08 4.61 13.03
C GLN A 72 -9.46 4.33 14.39
N SER A 73 -9.55 5.31 15.29
CA SER A 73 -8.96 5.25 16.62
C SER A 73 -9.68 6.21 17.57
N SER A 74 -9.62 5.91 18.87
CA SER A 74 -10.00 6.80 19.96
C SER A 74 -8.85 7.66 20.50
N ALA A 75 -7.64 7.51 19.96
CA ALA A 75 -6.48 8.32 20.32
C ALA A 75 -6.67 9.79 19.92
N ASP A 76 -5.98 10.69 20.61
CA ASP A 76 -6.00 12.10 20.24
C ASP A 76 -5.11 12.40 19.02
N ASP A 77 -5.29 13.59 18.44
CA ASP A 77 -4.59 14.02 17.22
C ASP A 77 -3.06 14.02 17.40
N ALA A 78 -2.55 14.28 18.60
CA ALA A 78 -1.10 14.30 18.85
C ALA A 78 -0.52 12.88 18.88
N GLN A 79 -1.24 11.93 19.48
CA GLN A 79 -0.89 10.51 19.45
C GLN A 79 -0.95 9.95 18.03
N LEU A 80 -1.98 10.30 17.27
CA LEU A 80 -2.11 9.90 15.86
C LEU A 80 -1.00 10.51 15.00
N GLN A 81 -0.67 11.78 15.18
CA GLN A 81 0.45 12.40 14.47
C GLN A 81 1.77 11.70 14.78
N THR A 82 2.00 11.35 16.06
CA THR A 82 3.20 10.61 16.47
C THR A 82 3.27 9.23 15.79
N LEU A 83 2.13 8.55 15.63
CA LEU A 83 2.06 7.30 14.88
C LEU A 83 2.40 7.51 13.40
N PHE A 84 1.82 8.51 12.74
CA PHE A 84 2.09 8.80 11.33
C PHE A 84 3.55 9.21 11.08
N ASP A 85 4.19 9.92 12.00
CA ASP A 85 5.60 10.30 11.90
C ASP A 85 6.56 9.11 12.09
N ALA A 86 6.08 8.01 12.68
CA ALA A 86 6.86 6.81 12.95
C ALA A 86 6.86 5.76 11.81
N VAL A 87 6.17 6.05 10.70
CA VAL A 87 5.99 5.15 9.54
C VAL A 87 6.60 5.77 8.28
#